data_AF-A0AB36TNR1-F1
#
_entry.id   AF-A0AB36TNR1-F1
#
_cell.length_a   1.000
_cell.length_b   1.000
_cell.length_c   1.000
_cell.angle_alpha   90.00
_cell.angle_beta   90.00
_cell.angle_gamma   90.00
#
_symmetry.space_group_name_H-M   'P 1'
#
loop_
_entity.id
_entity.type
_entity.pdbx_description
1 polymer ?
#
loop_
_entity_poly.entity_id
_entity_poly.type
_entity_poly.pdbx_seq_one_letter_code
_entity_poly.pdbx_strand_id
1 'polypeptide(L)' 'MELNLFTPWNLNITIHNGCNNCFIKGKCPKRDDTSLLLNEMKKSYLVIIGSPVYLHSFSGIIKSFIDHIAW' A
#
# COMPACT_ATOMS: atom_id res chain seq x y z
N MET A 1 -12.70 -20.90 1.41
CA MET A 1 -12.13 -19.78 0.65
C MET A 1 -12.43 -18.53 1.43
N GLU A 2 -11.41 -17.90 1.99
CA GLU A 2 -11.52 -16.67 2.78
C GLU A 2 -11.31 -15.47 1.85
N LEU A 3 -12.12 -14.42 2.01
CA LEU A 3 -12.04 -13.20 1.21
C LEU A 3 -11.80 -12.02 2.15
N ASN A 4 -10.63 -11.39 2.01
CA ASN A 4 -10.29 -10.17 2.73
C ASN A 4 -10.41 -8.97 1.78
N LEU A 5 -11.36 -8.07 2.06
CA LEU A 5 -11.69 -6.93 1.20
C LEU A 5 -11.18 -5.61 1.81
N PHE A 6 -10.34 -4.92 1.04
CA PHE A 6 -9.83 -3.60 1.39
C PHE A 6 -10.25 -2.56 0.35
N THR A 7 -10.63 -1.38 0.82
CA THR A 7 -11.13 -0.26 0.03
C THR A 7 -10.54 1.05 0.56
N PRO A 8 -10.53 2.13 -0.23
CA PRO A 8 -10.04 3.43 0.25
C PRO A 8 -10.78 3.97 1.49
N TRP A 9 -11.99 3.47 1.76
CA TRP A 9 -12.82 3.90 2.90
C TRP A 9 -12.42 3.24 4.23
N ASN A 10 -11.79 2.06 4.16
CA ASN A 10 -11.37 1.28 5.32
C ASN A 10 -9.84 1.13 5.41
N LEU A 11 -9.11 1.89 4.61
CA LEU A 11 -7.65 1.96 4.61
C LEU A 11 -7.20 3.39 4.83
N ASN A 12 -6.27 3.57 5.75
CA ASN A 12 -5.46 4.76 5.86
C ASN A 12 -4.10 4.48 5.23
N ILE A 13 -3.88 4.97 3.99
CA ILE A 13 -2.57 4.96 3.34
C ILE A 13 -2.10 6.41 3.21
N THR A 14 -0.97 6.71 3.81
CA THR A 14 -0.41 8.06 3.78
C THR A 14 0.38 8.29 2.50
N ILE A 15 0.42 9.53 2.02
CA ILE A 15 1.24 9.89 0.87
C ILE A 15 2.72 9.68 1.24
N HIS A 16 3.44 8.94 0.39
CA HIS A 16 4.88 8.75 0.53
C HIS A 16 5.60 10.07 0.23
N ASN A 17 6.51 10.49 1.13
CA ASN A 17 7.18 11.78 1.05
C ASN A 17 8.67 11.69 0.65
N GLY A 18 9.14 10.52 0.25
CA GLY A 18 10.53 10.35 -0.23
C GLY A 18 11.59 10.58 0.86
N CYS A 19 11.26 10.41 2.14
CA CYS A 19 12.18 10.75 3.23
C CYS A 19 13.43 9.85 3.34
N ASN A 20 13.48 8.74 2.61
CA ASN A 20 14.58 7.76 2.59
C ASN A 20 14.98 7.18 3.96
N ASN A 21 14.16 7.37 5.00
CA ASN A 21 14.46 6.88 6.34
C ASN A 21 14.46 5.33 6.40
N CYS A 22 13.79 4.65 5.48
CA CYS A 22 13.87 3.20 5.29
C CYS A 22 15.30 2.74 5.02
N PHE A 23 16.06 3.47 4.19
CA PHE A 23 17.45 3.13 3.86
C PHE A 23 18.41 3.39 5.03
N ILE A 24 18.11 4.40 5.86
CA ILE A 24 18.98 4.79 6.98
C ILE A 24 18.72 3.91 8.22
N LYS A 25 17.45 3.63 8.53
CA LYS A 25 17.02 2.97 9.77
C LYS A 25 16.47 1.57 9.58
N GLY A 26 16.42 1.06 8.34
CA GLY A 26 15.83 -0.22 7.99
C GLY A 26 14.30 -0.28 8.15
N LYS A 27 13.64 0.87 8.37
CA LYS A 27 12.18 0.92 8.55
C LYS A 27 11.57 2.25 8.14
N CYS A 28 10.38 2.18 7.55
CA CYS A 28 9.55 3.34 7.32
C CYS A 28 9.06 3.92 8.66
N PRO A 29 9.20 5.23 8.91
CA PRO A 29 8.71 5.86 10.13
C PRO A 29 7.19 6.14 10.07
N LYS A 30 6.58 6.04 8.87
CA LYS A 30 5.15 6.26 8.68
C LYS A 30 4.37 5.12 9.33
N ARG A 31 3.29 5.48 10.02
CA ARG A 31 2.37 4.56 10.66
C ARG A 31 1.05 4.66 9.91
N ASP A 32 0.83 3.72 9.01
CA ASP A 32 -0.37 3.60 8.21
C ASP A 32 -0.64 2.12 7.91
N ASP A 33 -1.71 1.84 7.17
CA ASP A 33 -2.18 0.47 6.96
C ASP A 33 -1.37 -0.30 5.89
N THR A 34 -0.27 0.27 5.38
CA THR A 34 0.60 -0.41 4.41
C THR A 34 1.15 -1.73 4.97
N SER A 35 1.55 -1.73 6.25
CA SER A 35 2.06 -2.95 6.90
C SER A 35 1.00 -4.04 7.06
N LEU A 36 -0.25 -3.64 7.31
CA LEU A 36 -1.40 -4.55 7.40
C LEU A 36 -1.67 -5.17 6.03
N LEU A 37 -1.75 -4.36 4.97
CA LEU A 37 -1.93 -4.83 3.60
C LEU A 37 -0.82 -5.78 3.17
N LEU A 38 0.44 -5.45 3.44
CA LEU A 38 1.58 -6.30 3.09
C LEU A 38 1.52 -7.66 3.80
N ASN A 39 1.08 -7.69 5.06
CA ASN A 39 0.93 -8.94 5.79
C ASN A 39 -0.20 -9.81 5.22
N GLU A 40 -1.33 -9.19 4.86
CA GLU A 40 -2.46 -9.90 4.24
C GLU A 40 -2.09 -10.41 2.84
N MET A 41 -1.36 -9.63 2.04
CA MET A 41 -0.83 -10.08 0.76
C MET A 41 0.11 -11.29 0.91
N LYS A 42 0.98 -11.32 1.93
CA LYS A 42 1.89 -12.44 2.19
C LYS A 42 1.17 -13.74 2.57
N LYS A 43 0.03 -13.64 3.23
CA LYS A 43 -0.80 -14.81 3.61
C LYS A 43 -1.71 -15.26 2.46
N SER A 44 -1.93 -14.40 1.47
CA SER A 44 -2.91 -14.63 0.40
C SER A 44 -2.35 -15.53 -0.71
N TYR A 45 -3.17 -16.46 -1.18
CA TYR A 45 -2.86 -17.28 -2.37
C TYR A 45 -3.04 -16.51 -3.68
N LEU A 46 -3.96 -15.54 -3.69
CA LEU A 46 -4.28 -14.70 -4.83
C LEU A 46 -4.55 -13.27 -4.34
N VAL A 47 -3.98 -12.29 -5.03
CA VAL A 47 -4.21 -10.87 -4.76
C VAL A 47 -4.80 -10.24 -6.02
N ILE A 48 -5.92 -9.53 -5.87
CA ILE A 48 -6.57 -8.77 -6.93
C ILE A 48 -6.55 -7.30 -6.53
N ILE A 49 -5.98 -6.45 -7.38
CA ILE A 49 -5.95 -5.00 -7.17
C ILE A 49 -6.84 -4.35 -8.22
N GLY A 50 -7.90 -3.70 -7.78
CA GLY A 50 -8.79 -2.88 -8.61
C GLY A 50 -8.55 -1.40 -8.35
N SER A 51 -8.38 -0.61 -9.41
CA SER A 51 -8.23 0.85 -9.30
C SER A 51 -8.90 1.55 -10.48
N PRO A 52 -9.63 2.66 -10.26
CA PRO A 52 -10.04 3.52 -11.36
C PRO A 52 -8.80 4.13 -12.04
N VAL A 53 -8.91 4.35 -13.36
CA VAL A 53 -7.85 5.00 -14.13
C VAL A 53 -8.02 6.52 -14.06
N TYR A 54 -7.04 7.20 -13.48
CA TYR A 54 -6.97 8.66 -13.47
C TYR A 54 -5.72 9.11 -14.22
N LEU A 55 -5.89 9.97 -15.23
CA LEU A 55 -4.79 10.49 -16.08
C LEU A 55 -3.88 9.36 -16.62
N HIS A 56 -4.48 8.31 -17.17
CA HIS A 56 -3.77 7.12 -17.68
C HIS A 56 -2.93 6.35 -16.65
N SER A 57 -3.21 6.53 -15.35
CA SER A 57 -2.50 5.85 -14.28
C SER A 57 -3.45 5.34 -13.19
N PHE A 58 -2.89 4.62 -12.22
CA PHE A 58 -3.58 4.19 -11.01
C PHE A 58 -4.05 5.39 -10.19
N SER A 59 -5.04 5.17 -9.32
CA SER A 59 -5.39 6.17 -8.31
C SER A 59 -4.23 6.51 -7.37
N GLY A 60 -4.24 7.74 -6.84
CA GLY A 60 -3.17 8.24 -5.97
C GLY A 60 -2.94 7.40 -4.70
N ILE A 61 -3.98 6.75 -4.18
CA ILE A 61 -3.86 5.85 -3.02
C ILE A 61 -3.09 4.58 -3.37
N ILE A 62 -3.35 3.98 -4.54
CA ILE A 62 -2.61 2.82 -5.04
C ILE A 62 -1.17 3.22 -5.35
N LYS A 63 -0.95 4.40 -5.94
CA LYS A 63 0.41 4.89 -6.17
C LYS A 63 1.17 5.08 -4.86
N SER A 64 0.53 5.65 -3.84
CA SER A 64 1.13 5.81 -2.51
C SER A 64 1.48 4.47 -1.87
N PHE A 65 0.58 3.48 -1.95
CA PHE A 65 0.84 2.13 -1.48
C PHE A 65 2.04 1.49 -2.19
N ILE A 66 2.09 1.56 -3.52
CA ILE A 66 3.21 1.05 -4.32
C ILE A 66 4.52 1.72 -3.91
N ASP A 67 4.51 3.04 -3.70
CA ASP A 67 5.70 3.79 -3.29
C ASP A 67 6.22 3.38 -1.91
N HIS A 68 5.34 2.96 -1.00
CA HIS A 68 5.73 2.43 0.31
C HIS A 68 6.33 1.02 0.26
N ILE A 69 5.95 0.18 -0.70
CA ILE A 69 6.42 -1.23 -0.78
C ILE A 69 7.53 -1.46 -1.79
N ALA A 70 7.82 -0.48 -2.64
CA ALA A 70 8.88 -0.59 -3.65
C ALA A 70 10.28 -0.76 -3.03
N TRP A 71 10.44 -0.47 -1.73
CA TRP A 71 11.71 -0.48 -0.99
C TRP A 71 11.49 -0.86 0.48
#